data_AF-A0A8J2HI39-F1
#
_entry.id   AF-A0A8J2HI39-F1
#
_cell.length_a   1.000
_cell.length_b   1.000
_cell.length_c   1.000
_cell.angle_alpha   90.00
_cell.angle_beta   90.00
_cell.angle_gamma   90.00
#
_symmetry.space_group_name_H-M   'P 1'
#
loop_
_entity.id
_entity.type
_entity.pdbx_description
1 polymer ?
#
loop_
_entity_poly.entity_id
_entity_poly.type
_entity_poly.pdbx_seq_one_letter_code
_entity_poly.pdbx_strand_id
1 'polypeptide(L)'
;MKAPLILFGGIIVLSLAVARALSCICSPLECDVLTEEDCPGGLTWDPCKCCKVCARVEGEPCGGLFGFSGRCAVGLQCVIKNLRPPDELDEGICSSKYSSFFTQ
;
A
#
# COMPACT_ATOMS: atom_id res chain seq x y z
N MET A 1 -31.92 -5.04 31.95
CA MET A 1 -30.69 -4.22 32.00
C MET A 1 -29.42 -4.96 31.53
N LYS A 2 -29.39 -6.29 31.34
CA LYS A 2 -28.18 -7.05 30.98
C LYS A 2 -27.96 -7.22 29.47
N ALA A 3 -29.05 -7.25 28.70
CA ALA A 3 -29.04 -7.31 27.24
C ALA A 3 -28.17 -6.23 26.56
N PRO A 4 -28.20 -4.94 26.96
CA PRO A 4 -27.32 -3.94 26.37
C PRO A 4 -25.85 -4.22 26.68
N LEU A 5 -25.50 -4.65 27.90
CA LEU A 5 -24.12 -4.98 28.28
C LEU A 5 -23.55 -6.17 27.49
N ILE A 6 -24.39 -7.17 27.19
CA ILE A 6 -24.01 -8.34 26.37
C ILE A 6 -23.81 -7.92 24.91
N LEU A 7 -24.67 -7.06 24.37
CA LEU A 7 -24.52 -6.53 23.01
C LEU A 7 -23.26 -5.67 22.87
N PHE A 8 -22.98 -4.78 23.83
CA PHE A 8 -21.76 -3.98 23.85
C PHE A 8 -20.51 -4.85 23.97
N GLY A 9 -20.51 -5.86 24.85
CA GLY A 9 -19.40 -6.81 24.98
C GLY A 9 -19.16 -7.61 23.69
N GLY A 10 -20.22 -8.09 23.04
CA GLY A 10 -20.14 -8.81 21.77
C GLY A 10 -19.56 -7.95 20.64
N ILE A 11 -20.00 -6.69 20.53
CA ILE A 11 -19.48 -5.74 19.54
C ILE A 11 -17.98 -5.48 19.77
N ILE A 12 -17.55 -5.24 21.01
CA ILE A 12 -16.13 -4.99 21.32
C ILE A 12 -15.24 -6.18 20.92
N VAL A 13 -15.66 -7.40 21.24
CA VAL A 13 -14.91 -8.62 20.86
C VAL A 13 -14.85 -8.78 19.35
N LEU A 14 -15.96 -8.54 18.64
CA LEU A 14 -16.01 -8.62 17.18
C LEU A 14 -15.12 -7.55 16.53
N SER A 15 -15.15 -6.32 17.02
CA SER A 15 -14.30 -5.22 16.54
C SER A 15 -12.81 -5.51 16.75
N LEU A 16 -12.43 -6.07 17.90
CA LEU A 16 -11.06 -6.47 18.17
C LEU A 16 -10.61 -7.61 17.23
N ALA A 17 -11.47 -8.59 16.93
CA ALA A 17 -11.15 -9.67 16.01
C ALA A 17 -10.91 -9.14 14.57
N VAL A 18 -11.76 -8.23 14.10
CA VAL A 18 -11.60 -7.60 12.76
C VAL A 18 -10.34 -6.75 12.70
N ALA A 19 -10.01 -6.01 13.77
CA ALA A 19 -8.78 -5.21 13.83
C ALA A 19 -7.51 -6.08 13.73
N ARG A 20 -7.54 -7.32 14.24
CA ARG A 20 -6.44 -8.27 14.07
C ARG A 20 -6.39 -8.89 12.67
N ALA A 21 -7.52 -9.08 12.00
CA ALA A 21 -7.56 -9.58 10.63
C ALA A 21 -6.94 -8.60 9.61
N LEU A 22 -6.95 -7.30 9.90
CA LEU A 22 -6.28 -6.26 9.10
C LEU A 22 -4.83 -5.99 9.55
N SER A 23 -4.31 -6.75 10.53
CA SER A 23 -2.96 -6.53 11.04
C SER A 23 -1.93 -7.29 10.20
N CYS A 24 -0.90 -6.58 9.77
CA CYS A 24 0.22 -7.19 9.07
C CYS A 24 1.02 -8.09 10.02
N ILE A 25 1.38 -9.28 9.55
CA ILE A 25 2.47 -10.05 10.14
C ILE A 25 3.79 -9.46 9.64
N CYS A 26 4.70 -9.16 10.57
CA CYS A 26 6.02 -8.65 10.27
C CYS A 26 7.07 -9.58 10.89
N SER A 27 7.88 -10.18 10.04
CA SER A 27 9.02 -11.01 10.42
C SER A 27 10.29 -10.39 9.83
N PRO A 28 10.95 -9.47 10.57
CA PRO A 28 12.06 -8.69 10.02
C PRO A 28 13.29 -9.54 9.64
N LEU A 29 13.36 -10.78 10.14
CA LEU A 29 14.43 -11.73 9.82
C LEU A 29 14.27 -12.35 8.42
N GLU A 30 13.08 -12.31 7.85
CA GLU A 30 12.76 -12.85 6.52
C GLU A 30 12.80 -11.76 5.43
N CYS A 31 13.11 -10.51 5.79
CA CYS A 31 13.24 -9.43 4.83
C CYS A 31 14.50 -9.58 3.97
N ASP A 32 14.39 -9.21 2.69
CA ASP A 32 15.53 -9.12 1.80
C ASP A 32 16.51 -8.03 2.25
N VAL A 33 17.81 -8.34 2.20
CA VAL A 33 18.88 -7.38 2.46
C VAL A 33 19.15 -6.62 1.16
N LEU A 34 18.51 -5.47 1.02
CA LEU A 34 18.65 -4.59 -0.14
C LEU A 34 19.48 -3.36 0.22
N THR A 35 20.37 -2.97 -0.69
CA THR A 35 21.14 -1.73 -0.63
C THR A 35 20.58 -0.69 -1.61
N GLU A 36 21.09 0.54 -1.53
CA GLU A 36 20.70 1.58 -2.48
C GLU A 36 21.24 1.30 -3.89
N GLU A 37 22.34 0.56 -4.05
CA GLU A 37 22.85 0.15 -5.36
C GLU A 37 22.02 -0.93 -6.05
N ASP A 38 21.27 -1.75 -5.29
CA ASP A 38 20.41 -2.79 -5.84
C ASP A 38 19.11 -2.22 -6.45
N CYS A 39 18.68 -1.05 -5.97
CA CYS A 39 17.39 -0.46 -6.33
C CYS A 39 17.58 0.86 -7.10
N PRO A 40 17.40 0.87 -8.44
CA PRO A 40 17.57 2.09 -9.24
C PRO A 40 16.60 3.22 -8.86
N GLY A 41 15.41 2.87 -8.34
CA GLY A 41 14.42 3.82 -7.81
C GLY A 41 14.63 4.20 -6.33
N GLY A 42 15.67 3.66 -5.69
CA GLY A 42 15.91 3.77 -4.25
C GLY A 42 15.04 2.81 -3.42
N LEU A 43 15.25 2.85 -2.11
CA LEU A 43 14.57 2.00 -1.14
C LEU A 43 13.32 2.68 -0.56
N THR A 44 12.21 1.94 -0.55
CA THR A 44 10.97 2.33 0.12
C THR A 44 10.55 1.26 1.12
N TRP A 45 9.48 1.53 1.86
CA TRP A 45 8.87 0.54 2.76
C TRP A 45 7.72 -0.16 2.06
N ASP A 46 7.51 -1.42 2.39
CA ASP A 46 6.29 -2.15 2.02
C ASP A 46 5.02 -1.47 2.61
N PRO A 47 3.80 -1.87 2.19
CA PRO A 47 2.55 -1.32 2.73
C PRO A 47 2.40 -1.47 4.24
N CYS A 48 2.93 -2.56 4.79
CA CYS A 48 2.92 -2.90 6.21
C CYS A 48 4.00 -2.18 7.05
N LYS A 49 4.92 -1.48 6.38
CA LYS A 49 6.13 -0.87 6.94
C LYS A 49 7.03 -1.87 7.69
N CYS A 50 7.14 -3.10 7.19
CA CYS A 50 7.98 -4.13 7.81
C CYS A 50 9.37 -4.21 7.16
N CYS A 51 9.41 -4.43 5.85
CA CYS A 51 10.64 -4.61 5.08
C CYS A 51 10.91 -3.40 4.18
N LYS A 52 12.20 -3.17 3.91
CA LYS A 52 12.65 -2.32 2.82
C LYS A 52 12.49 -3.07 1.50
N VAL A 53 11.96 -2.39 0.48
CA VAL A 53 11.75 -2.92 -0.86
C VAL A 53 12.15 -1.86 -1.89
N CYS A 54 12.46 -2.27 -3.13
CA CYS A 54 12.75 -1.29 -4.18
C CYS A 54 11.51 -0.46 -4.53
N ALA A 55 11.69 0.85 -4.65
CA ALA A 55 10.67 1.73 -5.18
C ALA A 55 10.51 1.53 -6.70
N ARG A 56 9.29 1.74 -7.18
CA ARG A 56 8.91 1.56 -8.58
C ARG A 56 9.40 2.72 -9.43
N VAL A 57 10.03 2.42 -10.57
CA VAL A 57 10.55 3.43 -11.50
C VAL A 57 9.49 3.88 -12.51
N GLU A 58 9.81 4.84 -13.36
CA GLU A 58 8.86 5.39 -14.34
C GLU A 58 8.36 4.29 -15.30
N GLY A 59 7.05 4.24 -15.53
CA GLY A 59 6.39 3.23 -16.35
C GLY A 59 6.02 1.93 -15.62
N GLU A 60 6.49 1.71 -14.39
CA GLU A 60 6.13 0.53 -13.61
C GLU A 60 4.78 0.66 -12.90
N PRO A 61 4.10 -0.47 -12.64
CA PRO A 61 2.86 -0.50 -11.87
C PRO A 61 3.05 -0.06 -10.42
N CYS A 62 2.03 0.59 -9.87
CA CYS A 62 2.02 1.11 -8.51
C CYS A 62 0.62 1.16 -7.90
N GLY A 63 0.53 1.27 -6.57
CA GLY A 63 -0.75 1.33 -5.89
C GLY A 63 -1.41 -0.06 -5.78
N GLY A 64 -2.59 -0.22 -6.38
CA GLY A 64 -3.40 -1.43 -6.26
C GLY A 64 -3.98 -1.62 -4.86
N LEU A 65 -4.68 -2.74 -4.64
CA LEU A 65 -5.33 -3.05 -3.37
C LEU A 65 -4.33 -2.98 -2.19
N PHE A 66 -4.62 -2.15 -1.20
CA PHE A 66 -3.75 -1.86 -0.05
C PHE A 66 -2.32 -1.36 -0.37
N GLY A 67 -2.01 -1.00 -1.62
CA GLY A 67 -0.67 -0.56 -2.04
C GLY A 67 0.31 -1.67 -2.39
N PHE A 68 -0.16 -2.92 -2.60
CA PHE A 68 0.70 -4.08 -2.88
C PHE A 68 1.38 -4.06 -4.25
N SER A 69 0.90 -3.27 -5.22
CA SER A 69 1.60 -3.10 -6.50
C SER A 69 2.92 -2.32 -6.35
N GLY A 70 3.10 -1.63 -5.22
CA GLY A 70 4.32 -0.93 -4.85
C GLY A 70 4.18 0.59 -4.80
N ARG A 71 5.24 1.26 -4.37
CA ARG A 71 5.32 2.72 -4.27
C ARG A 71 6.34 3.25 -5.24
N CYS A 72 6.01 4.34 -5.93
CA CYS A 72 6.92 4.99 -6.86
C CYS A 72 8.16 5.58 -6.18
N ALA A 73 9.25 5.66 -6.92
CA ALA A 73 10.48 6.34 -6.55
C ALA A 73 10.24 7.83 -6.27
N VAL A 74 11.20 8.45 -5.57
CA VAL A 74 11.14 9.87 -5.24
C VAL A 74 11.04 10.70 -6.53
N GLY A 75 10.09 11.63 -6.58
CA GLY A 75 9.84 12.49 -7.75
C GLY A 75 8.80 11.95 -8.75
N LEU A 76 8.38 10.69 -8.60
CA LEU A 76 7.31 10.09 -9.41
C LEU A 76 5.99 10.06 -8.64
N GLN A 77 4.88 10.02 -9.38
CA GLN A 77 3.53 9.90 -8.84
C GLN A 77 2.82 8.70 -9.45
N CYS A 78 2.04 8.00 -8.63
CA CYS A 78 1.22 6.90 -9.11
C CYS A 78 -0.04 7.45 -9.78
N VAL A 79 -0.16 7.27 -11.10
CA VAL A 79 -1.26 7.79 -11.90
C VAL A 79 -2.18 6.65 -12.33
N ILE A 80 -3.45 6.73 -11.93
CA ILE A 80 -4.50 5.77 -12.31
C ILE A 80 -5.21 6.34 -13.53
N LYS A 81 -5.07 5.69 -14.70
CA LYS A 81 -5.62 6.18 -15.98
C LYS A 81 -7.03 5.68 -16.26
N ASN A 82 -7.42 4.53 -15.69
CA ASN A 82 -8.75 3.98 -15.82
C ASN A 82 -9.41 4.09 -14.46
N LEU A 83 -10.34 5.02 -14.30
CA LEU A 83 -11.26 5.01 -13.16
C LEU A 83 -12.39 4.06 -13.54
N ARG A 84 -12.23 2.76 -13.29
CA ARG A 84 -13.37 1.83 -13.35
C ARG A 84 -14.29 2.09 -12.15
N PRO A 85 -15.52 1.55 -12.13
CA PRO A 85 -16.43 1.72 -11.00
C PRO A 85 -15.71 1.48 -9.65
N PRO A 86 -16.11 2.19 -8.58
CA PRO A 86 -15.36 2.40 -7.33
C PRO A 86 -14.97 1.14 -6.54
N ASP A 87 -15.34 -0.04 -7.04
CA ASP A 87 -15.16 -1.34 -6.41
C ASP A 87 -13.86 -2.04 -6.85
N GLU A 88 -13.20 -1.54 -7.91
CA GLU A 88 -11.91 -2.04 -8.41
C GLU A 88 -10.80 -1.07 -7.98
N LEU A 89 -10.02 -1.44 -6.95
CA LEU A 89 -8.91 -0.59 -6.49
C LEU A 89 -7.78 -0.65 -7.54
N ASP A 90 -7.90 0.19 -8.56
CA ASP A 90 -7.10 0.11 -9.78
C ASP A 90 -5.60 0.34 -9.53
N GLU A 91 -4.81 -0.50 -10.20
CA GLU A 91 -3.37 -0.35 -10.32
C GLU A 91 -3.05 0.86 -11.21
N GLY A 92 -2.15 1.71 -10.74
CA GLY A 92 -1.66 2.88 -11.48
C GLY A 92 -0.30 2.62 -12.11
N ILE A 93 0.24 3.65 -12.76
CA ILE A 93 1.59 3.64 -13.34
C ILE A 93 2.38 4.82 -12.78
N CYS A 94 3.64 4.60 -12.42
CA CYS A 94 4.54 5.65 -11.97
C CYS A 94 4.90 6.59 -13.13
N SER A 95 4.60 7.88 -12.96
CA SER A 95 4.83 8.92 -13.97
C SER A 95 5.47 10.13 -13.32
N SER A 96 6.35 10.81 -14.05
CA SER A 96 6.91 12.09 -13.59
C SER A 96 5.80 13.14 -13.36
N LYS A 97 5.93 13.96 -12.32
CA LYS A 97 5.02 15.10 -12.08
C LYS A 97 4.96 16.07 -13.27
N TYR A 98 6.02 16.12 -14.07
CA TYR A 98 6.14 17.01 -15.23
C TYR A 98 5.36 16.52 -16.46
N SER A 99 5.22 15.21 -16.64
CA SER A 99 4.48 14.65 -17.78
C SER A 99 2.97 14.85 -17.67
N SER A 100 2.42 14.99 -16.46
CA SER A 100 0.98 15.23 -16.25
C SER A 100 0.55 16.65 -16.62
N PHE A 101 1.49 17.59 -16.78
CA PHE A 101 1.22 19.00 -17.09
C PHE A 101 1.33 19.33 -18.58
N PHE A 102 1.96 18.46 -19.38
CA PHE A 102 2.23 18.71 -20.81
C PHE A 102 1.16 18.13 -21.75
N THR A 103 0.12 17.51 -21.21
CA THR A 103 -1.03 16.99 -21.98
C THR A 103 -2.25 17.91 -21.86
N GLN A 104 -2.03 19.23 -21.77
CA GLN A 104 -3.06 20.25 -21.85
C GLN A 104 -2.66 21.32 -22.85
#